data_AF-A0A972DRK4-F1
#
_entry.id   AF-A0A972DRK4-F1
#
_cell.length_a   1.000
_cell.length_b   1.000
_cell.length_c   1.000
_cell.angle_alpha   90.00
_cell.angle_beta   90.00
_cell.angle_gamma   90.00
#
_symmetry.space_group_name_H-M   'P 1'
#
loop_
_entity.id
_entity.type
_entity.pdbx_description
1 polymer ?
#
loop_
_entity_poly.entity_id
_entity_poly.type
_entity_poly.pdbx_seq_one_letter_code
_entity_poly.pdbx_strand_id
1 'polypeptide(L)'
;MRKITAAARLLPAGLAIVLACSAAVCPASEVDPYSKKAIAAEAAGSLVAVVFTEQNAPATPKTEDLPLKRCVSQYGVTWTFDKPVRAGQFVNGDWYVVGPAEVVAIDPAPLHGSQIPASELDHMDRRRPEAQRVRNGFMLNPPAAMKVAYDSGVRNWFDPALIRQLPVALAPGDSLVSTISMPQGLVLRAQLRNKIERGVGDSSPIRTAAVLTCVDRPQPPDAFRPAFCNRRQKIYLARQLRRELLPTVAATASAPSAVQYIRFTRRPWVGTGFFGFEEPVENMPQYGLEYGRVVGISALLLCTDISPQQKEPLLVNLTQIGIDLGGMIRSGHPGWTGWGGHGSGRKLPIVFAGILLGDDELANINRSFPQASFGEDEQTAYGECWTGAKVVFAGHSGIDAATGRGRLRKSGWGPYEHTPPSEWQEGQNTSESYRRCCTSVGWVAQALALRLLGAEKAWNHDAFFDYVDRWMYEDDAAFVKEIQNATGRDHDKNWARQGQAWDAFVNQMWARHRAKLAAPIDGWKQKHDDSDYRRAVETAN
;
A
#
# COMPACT_ATOMS: atom_id res chain seq x y z
N MET A 1 -38.20 -41.93 -22.58
CA MET A 1 -37.89 -41.93 -24.04
C MET A 1 -36.99 -40.71 -24.29
N ARG A 2 -35.79 -40.74 -24.86
CA ARG A 2 -35.05 -41.68 -25.72
C ARG A 2 -33.54 -41.52 -25.45
N LYS A 3 -32.81 -42.61 -25.68
CA LYS A 3 -31.36 -42.76 -25.61
C LYS A 3 -30.65 -41.85 -26.61
N ILE A 4 -29.47 -41.33 -26.27
CA ILE A 4 -28.50 -40.83 -27.24
C ILE A 4 -27.30 -41.77 -27.21
N THR A 5 -27.13 -42.48 -28.33
CA THR A 5 -26.04 -43.40 -28.62
C THR A 5 -24.81 -42.61 -29.06
N ALA A 6 -23.64 -42.93 -28.50
CA ALA A 6 -22.36 -42.45 -28.97
C ALA A 6 -21.98 -43.14 -30.29
N ALA A 7 -21.49 -42.37 -31.26
CA ALA A 7 -20.74 -42.88 -32.40
C ALA A 7 -19.53 -41.96 -32.63
N ALA A 8 -18.35 -42.48 -32.34
CA ALA A 8 -17.08 -41.86 -32.68
C ALA A 8 -16.81 -42.04 -34.18
N ARG A 9 -16.41 -40.97 -34.87
CA ARG A 9 -15.67 -41.03 -36.13
C ARG A 9 -14.51 -40.04 -36.07
N LEU A 10 -13.35 -40.53 -36.48
CA LEU A 10 -12.05 -39.88 -36.49
C LEU A 10 -11.75 -39.33 -37.90
N LEU A 11 -10.91 -38.27 -37.93
CA LEU A 11 -10.12 -37.66 -39.04
C LEU A 11 -10.76 -36.48 -39.81
N PRO A 12 -9.96 -35.55 -40.41
CA PRO A 12 -8.65 -35.00 -40.06
C PRO A 12 -8.58 -33.45 -40.18
N ALA A 13 -7.37 -32.89 -40.06
CA ALA A 13 -6.99 -31.49 -39.93
C ALA A 13 -7.40 -30.51 -41.07
N GLY A 14 -7.51 -29.24 -40.67
CA GLY A 14 -7.10 -28.09 -41.48
C GLY A 14 -8.22 -27.23 -42.09
N LEU A 15 -8.67 -26.19 -41.36
CA LEU A 15 -9.03 -24.91 -41.96
C LEU A 15 -9.15 -23.82 -40.89
N ALA A 16 -8.42 -22.72 -41.08
CA ALA A 16 -8.57 -21.51 -40.30
C ALA A 16 -9.96 -20.91 -40.53
N ILE A 17 -10.72 -20.70 -39.46
CA ILE A 17 -11.94 -19.88 -39.49
C ILE A 17 -11.63 -18.58 -38.76
N VAL A 18 -11.48 -17.52 -39.55
CA VAL A 18 -11.61 -16.14 -39.11
C VAL A 18 -13.08 -15.94 -38.71
N LEU A 19 -13.37 -15.97 -37.41
CA LEU A 19 -14.65 -15.51 -36.90
C LEU A 19 -14.53 -14.00 -36.63
N ALA A 20 -15.06 -13.22 -37.56
CA ALA A 20 -15.49 -11.86 -37.30
C ALA A 20 -16.63 -11.91 -36.27
N CYS A 21 -16.32 -11.70 -35.00
CA CYS A 21 -17.33 -11.46 -33.99
C CYS A 21 -17.75 -9.99 -34.05
N SER A 22 -18.96 -9.79 -34.54
CA SER A 22 -19.81 -8.61 -34.29
C SER A 22 -19.68 -8.14 -32.84
N ALA A 23 -19.50 -6.83 -32.68
CA ALA A 23 -19.41 -6.12 -31.41
C ALA A 23 -20.72 -6.24 -30.61
N ALA A 24 -20.90 -7.35 -29.92
CA ALA A 24 -21.75 -7.41 -28.74
C ALA A 24 -20.94 -6.78 -27.60
N VAL A 25 -21.46 -5.70 -27.02
CA VAL A 25 -20.94 -5.14 -25.77
C VAL A 25 -21.05 -6.25 -24.71
N CYS A 26 -19.96 -6.96 -24.44
CA CYS A 26 -19.88 -7.88 -23.33
C CYS A 26 -20.19 -7.08 -22.05
N PRO A 27 -21.08 -7.56 -21.16
CA PRO A 27 -21.25 -6.91 -19.87
C PRO A 27 -19.89 -6.90 -19.14
N ALA A 28 -19.62 -5.80 -18.44
CA ALA A 28 -18.42 -5.64 -17.62
C ALA A 28 -18.17 -6.92 -16.80
N SER A 29 -17.01 -7.55 -17.01
CA SER A 29 -16.64 -8.73 -16.23
C SER A 29 -16.09 -8.24 -14.89
N GLU A 30 -16.90 -8.32 -13.84
CA GLU A 30 -16.41 -8.10 -12.49
C GLU A 30 -15.52 -9.28 -12.09
N VAL A 31 -14.28 -9.01 -11.71
CA VAL A 31 -13.32 -10.01 -11.25
C VAL A 31 -12.88 -9.71 -9.83
N ASP A 32 -12.91 -10.75 -8.99
CA ASP A 32 -12.42 -10.71 -7.62
C ASP A 32 -11.13 -11.54 -7.48
N PRO A 33 -9.95 -10.91 -7.66
CA PRO A 33 -8.67 -11.60 -7.50
C PRO A 33 -8.40 -12.01 -6.04
N TYR A 34 -9.21 -11.54 -5.10
CA TYR A 34 -9.08 -11.78 -3.66
C TYR A 34 -10.21 -12.64 -3.09
N SER A 35 -11.02 -13.26 -3.95
CA SER A 35 -12.02 -14.23 -3.50
C SER A 35 -11.35 -15.39 -2.77
N LYS A 36 -12.06 -15.99 -1.79
CA LYS A 36 -11.56 -17.17 -1.05
C LYS A 36 -11.07 -18.28 -1.98
N LYS A 37 -11.75 -18.49 -3.11
CA LYS A 37 -11.39 -19.47 -4.14
C LYS A 37 -10.08 -19.11 -4.83
N ALA A 38 -9.90 -17.85 -5.26
CA ALA A 38 -8.67 -17.40 -5.91
C ALA A 38 -7.46 -17.52 -4.97
N ILE A 39 -7.62 -17.07 -3.73
CA ILE A 39 -6.57 -17.15 -2.70
C ILE A 39 -6.21 -18.62 -2.41
N ALA A 40 -7.21 -19.50 -2.26
CA ALA A 40 -6.96 -20.93 -2.01
C ALA A 40 -6.24 -21.61 -3.19
N ALA A 41 -6.61 -21.28 -4.43
CA ALA A 41 -5.94 -21.81 -5.61
C ALA A 41 -4.47 -21.38 -5.70
N GLU A 42 -4.17 -20.12 -5.34
CA GLU A 42 -2.79 -19.62 -5.32
C GLU A 42 -1.98 -20.21 -4.16
N ALA A 43 -2.60 -20.41 -3.00
CA ALA A 43 -1.94 -21.00 -1.82
C ALA A 43 -1.60 -22.48 -1.99
N ALA A 44 -2.45 -23.24 -2.70
CA ALA A 44 -2.23 -24.67 -2.95
C ALA A 44 -0.94 -24.97 -3.74
N GLY A 45 -0.40 -23.99 -4.45
CA GLY A 45 0.88 -24.10 -5.17
C GLY A 45 2.10 -23.59 -4.39
N SER A 46 1.93 -23.07 -3.17
CA SER A 46 3.02 -22.49 -2.39
C SER A 46 3.67 -23.54 -1.49
N LEU A 47 4.99 -23.69 -1.60
CA LEU A 47 5.78 -24.49 -0.66
C LEU A 47 5.75 -23.84 0.74
N VAL A 48 6.00 -24.67 1.77
CA VAL A 48 6.25 -24.18 3.14
C VAL A 48 7.42 -23.21 3.10
N ALA A 49 7.23 -22.01 3.64
CA ALA A 49 8.25 -20.98 3.64
C ALA A 49 9.45 -21.39 4.50
N VAL A 50 10.65 -21.25 3.94
CA VAL A 50 11.90 -21.45 4.70
C VAL A 50 12.14 -20.21 5.54
N VAL A 51 12.27 -20.39 6.85
CA VAL A 51 12.73 -19.34 7.76
C VAL A 51 14.25 -19.36 7.76
N PHE A 52 14.86 -18.37 7.10
CA PHE A 52 16.31 -18.21 7.10
C PHE A 52 16.79 -17.60 8.41
N THR A 53 17.86 -18.16 8.97
CA THR A 53 18.60 -17.74 10.15
C THR A 53 20.09 -17.80 9.84
N GLU A 54 20.94 -17.29 10.73
CA GLU A 54 22.39 -17.39 10.55
C GLU A 54 22.88 -18.84 10.47
N GLN A 55 22.20 -19.77 11.16
CA GLN A 55 22.59 -21.18 11.22
C GLN A 55 22.27 -21.96 9.94
N ASN A 56 21.24 -21.55 9.17
CA ASN A 56 20.86 -22.18 7.91
C ASN A 56 21.03 -21.22 6.71
N ALA A 57 21.92 -20.23 6.85
CA ALA A 57 22.17 -19.21 5.85
C ALA A 57 22.52 -19.84 4.49
N PRO A 58 21.78 -19.52 3.42
CA PRO A 58 22.07 -20.10 2.12
C PRO A 58 23.32 -19.45 1.54
N ALA A 59 24.16 -20.24 0.88
CA ALA A 59 25.31 -19.72 0.15
C ALA A 59 24.83 -18.81 -1.00
N THR A 60 25.61 -17.77 -1.29
CA THR A 60 25.40 -17.00 -2.52
C THR A 60 25.81 -17.88 -3.71
N PRO A 61 24.93 -18.11 -4.69
CA PRO A 61 25.27 -18.92 -5.86
C PRO A 61 26.37 -18.24 -6.68
N LYS A 62 27.21 -19.01 -7.36
CA LYS A 62 28.14 -18.42 -8.33
C LYS A 62 27.37 -17.99 -9.57
N THR A 63 27.92 -17.05 -10.33
CA THR A 63 27.27 -16.51 -11.54
C THR A 63 26.99 -17.61 -12.56
N GLU A 64 27.89 -18.57 -12.70
CA GLU A 64 27.77 -19.72 -13.60
C GLU A 64 26.68 -20.73 -13.19
N ASP A 65 26.30 -20.76 -11.91
CA ASP A 65 25.27 -21.65 -11.37
C ASP A 65 23.86 -21.10 -11.60
N LEU A 66 23.71 -19.78 -11.80
CA LEU A 66 22.42 -19.17 -12.10
C LEU A 66 21.94 -19.60 -13.49
N PRO A 67 20.66 -19.93 -13.69
CA PRO A 67 20.16 -20.31 -15.02
C PRO A 67 20.34 -19.17 -16.03
N LEU A 68 20.77 -19.52 -17.25
CA LEU A 68 20.67 -18.64 -18.41
C LEU A 68 19.23 -18.61 -18.90
N LYS A 69 18.63 -17.43 -18.92
CA LYS A 69 17.23 -17.24 -19.32
C LYS A 69 17.13 -16.20 -20.42
N ARG A 70 16.41 -16.54 -21.49
CA ARG A 70 16.07 -15.59 -22.56
C ARG A 70 14.88 -14.70 -22.19
N CYS A 71 14.07 -15.13 -21.23
CA CYS A 71 13.00 -14.33 -20.66
C CYS A 71 12.75 -14.73 -19.20
N VAL A 72 12.15 -13.82 -18.43
CA VAL A 72 11.61 -14.09 -17.09
C VAL A 72 10.21 -13.50 -17.00
N SER A 73 9.33 -14.16 -16.24
CA SER A 73 7.92 -13.78 -16.12
C SER A 73 7.51 -13.64 -14.65
N GLN A 74 6.74 -12.60 -14.36
CA GLN A 74 6.22 -12.32 -13.03
C GLN A 74 4.90 -11.55 -13.09
N TYR A 75 3.88 -12.02 -12.37
CA TYR A 75 2.57 -11.36 -12.25
C TYR A 75 1.92 -10.99 -13.59
N GLY A 76 2.13 -11.82 -14.62
CA GLY A 76 1.61 -11.61 -15.97
C GLY A 76 2.50 -10.75 -16.88
N VAL A 77 3.57 -10.14 -16.35
CA VAL A 77 4.57 -9.41 -17.13
C VAL A 77 5.70 -10.36 -17.49
N THR A 78 6.09 -10.41 -18.76
CA THR A 78 7.27 -11.14 -19.24
C THR A 78 8.27 -10.20 -19.87
N TRP A 79 9.51 -10.20 -19.37
CA TRP A 79 10.62 -9.48 -20.00
C TRP A 79 11.45 -10.44 -20.84
N THR A 80 11.68 -10.11 -22.10
CA THR A 80 12.55 -10.85 -23.03
C THR A 80 13.83 -10.08 -23.28
N PHE A 81 14.95 -10.78 -23.21
CA PHE A 81 16.28 -10.21 -23.37
C PHE A 81 16.82 -10.43 -24.79
N ASP A 82 17.70 -9.54 -25.26
CA ASP A 82 18.42 -9.65 -26.54
C ASP A 82 19.17 -10.99 -26.64
N LYS A 83 19.81 -11.39 -25.54
CA LYS A 83 20.54 -12.65 -25.35
C LYS A 83 20.19 -13.27 -24.00
N PRO A 84 20.41 -14.58 -23.81
CA PRO A 84 20.22 -15.20 -22.50
C PRO A 84 21.06 -14.51 -21.41
N VAL A 85 20.42 -14.17 -20.30
CA VAL A 85 21.05 -13.52 -19.13
C VAL A 85 21.03 -14.46 -17.92
N ARG A 86 21.97 -14.29 -17.01
CA ARG A 86 21.95 -15.00 -15.72
C ARG A 86 20.90 -14.35 -14.83
N ALA A 87 19.94 -15.14 -14.36
CA ALA A 87 18.83 -14.64 -13.57
C ALA A 87 18.65 -15.44 -12.27
N GLY A 88 18.27 -14.74 -11.20
CA GLY A 88 17.94 -15.31 -9.90
C GLY A 88 16.71 -14.64 -9.30
N GLN A 89 16.35 -15.03 -8.08
CA GLN A 89 15.21 -14.46 -7.36
C GLN A 89 15.61 -14.02 -5.96
N PHE A 90 14.98 -12.94 -5.50
CA PHE A 90 15.03 -12.50 -4.11
C PHE A 90 14.11 -13.36 -3.23
N VAL A 91 14.20 -13.18 -1.90
CA VAL A 91 13.46 -13.95 -0.90
C VAL A 91 11.93 -13.84 -1.05
N ASN A 92 11.43 -12.74 -1.60
CA ASN A 92 10.02 -12.53 -1.90
C ASN A 92 9.58 -13.10 -3.27
N GLY A 93 10.52 -13.63 -4.05
CA GLY A 93 10.30 -14.20 -5.38
C GLY A 93 10.47 -13.22 -6.54
N ASP A 94 10.77 -11.94 -6.28
CA ASP A 94 11.05 -10.96 -7.34
C ASP A 94 12.31 -11.34 -8.13
N TRP A 95 12.28 -11.11 -9.45
CA TRP A 95 13.40 -11.47 -10.33
C TRP A 95 14.51 -10.42 -10.31
N TYR A 96 15.75 -10.91 -10.38
CA TYR A 96 16.89 -10.12 -10.78
C TYR A 96 17.68 -10.74 -11.93
N VAL A 97 18.41 -9.90 -12.66
CA VAL A 97 19.43 -10.29 -13.65
C VAL A 97 20.80 -9.81 -13.21
N VAL A 98 21.84 -10.57 -13.54
CA VAL A 98 23.24 -10.27 -13.15
C VAL A 98 23.99 -9.66 -14.32
N GLY A 99 24.59 -8.49 -14.08
CA GLY A 99 25.33 -7.72 -15.08
C GLY A 99 24.43 -6.98 -16.09
N PRO A 100 25.04 -6.23 -17.03
CA PRO A 100 24.28 -5.51 -18.05
C PRO A 100 23.39 -6.44 -18.88
N ALA A 101 22.16 -6.00 -19.13
CA ALA A 101 21.17 -6.73 -19.91
C ALA A 101 20.40 -5.76 -20.81
N GLU A 102 19.85 -6.23 -21.93
CA GLU A 102 18.96 -5.43 -22.76
C GLU A 102 17.60 -6.12 -22.85
N VAL A 103 16.55 -5.42 -22.39
CA VAL A 103 15.17 -5.87 -22.55
C VAL A 103 14.69 -5.40 -23.92
N VAL A 104 14.39 -6.35 -24.80
CA VAL A 104 13.97 -6.08 -26.19
C VAL A 104 12.48 -6.24 -26.42
N ALA A 105 11.80 -7.00 -25.55
CA ALA A 105 10.35 -7.13 -25.57
C ALA A 105 9.79 -7.26 -24.15
N ILE A 106 8.60 -6.70 -23.94
CA ILE A 106 7.77 -6.90 -22.76
C ILE A 106 6.43 -7.45 -23.24
N ASP A 107 5.89 -8.45 -22.57
CA ASP A 107 4.54 -8.96 -22.80
C ASP A 107 3.69 -8.80 -21.52
N PRO A 108 2.49 -8.21 -21.58
CA PRO A 108 1.89 -7.52 -22.74
C PRO A 108 2.73 -6.34 -23.25
N ALA A 109 2.71 -6.12 -24.57
CA ALA A 109 3.48 -5.07 -25.21
C ALA A 109 3.06 -3.67 -24.74
N PRO A 110 4.03 -2.76 -24.47
CA PRO A 110 3.77 -1.33 -24.37
C PRO A 110 3.21 -0.81 -25.70
N LEU A 111 2.11 -0.08 -25.66
CA LEU A 111 1.48 0.52 -26.84
C LEU A 111 1.55 2.04 -26.74
N HIS A 112 1.81 2.71 -27.86
CA HIS A 112 1.98 4.15 -27.93
C HIS A 112 1.10 4.78 -29.01
N GLY A 113 0.51 5.93 -28.70
CA GLY A 113 -0.32 6.70 -29.64
C GLY A 113 -1.38 5.86 -30.32
N SER A 114 -1.35 5.82 -31.65
CA SER A 114 -2.31 5.10 -32.49
C SER A 114 -2.26 3.57 -32.37
N GLN A 115 -1.24 3.01 -31.70
CA GLN A 115 -1.20 1.56 -31.40
C GLN A 115 -2.23 1.16 -30.35
N ILE A 116 -2.73 2.11 -29.54
CA ILE A 116 -3.75 1.85 -28.52
C ILE A 116 -5.12 1.80 -29.21
N PRO A 117 -5.85 0.68 -29.13
CA PRO A 117 -7.17 0.58 -29.76
C PRO A 117 -8.11 1.68 -29.28
N ALA A 118 -8.84 2.31 -30.21
CA ALA A 118 -9.75 3.42 -29.87
C ALA A 118 -10.87 3.00 -28.89
N SER A 119 -11.21 1.72 -28.82
CA SER A 119 -12.14 1.12 -27.86
C SER A 119 -11.60 1.06 -26.43
N GLU A 120 -10.28 1.10 -26.25
CA GLU A 120 -9.60 1.02 -24.95
C GLU A 120 -9.31 2.41 -24.34
N LEU A 121 -9.61 3.49 -25.07
CA LEU A 121 -9.37 4.86 -24.64
C LEU A 121 -10.50 5.39 -23.76
N ASP A 122 -10.15 5.75 -22.53
CA ASP A 122 -11.05 6.41 -21.59
C ASP A 122 -11.09 7.94 -21.79
N HIS A 123 -11.85 8.64 -20.95
CA HIS A 123 -12.01 10.09 -21.04
C HIS A 123 -10.71 10.87 -20.69
N MET A 124 -9.82 10.30 -19.88
CA MET A 124 -8.52 10.89 -19.54
C MET A 124 -7.57 10.75 -20.72
N ASP A 125 -7.50 9.56 -21.34
CA ASP A 125 -6.69 9.32 -22.55
C ASP A 125 -7.06 10.28 -23.68
N ARG A 126 -8.36 10.50 -23.91
CA ARG A 126 -8.88 11.35 -24.99
C ARG A 126 -8.54 12.82 -24.83
N ARG A 127 -8.29 13.28 -23.60
CA ARG A 127 -7.84 14.66 -23.30
C ARG A 127 -6.36 14.88 -23.60
N ARG A 128 -5.59 13.81 -23.84
CA ARG A 128 -4.17 13.89 -24.14
C ARG A 128 -3.91 13.87 -25.65
N PRO A 129 -2.89 14.61 -26.12
CA PRO A 129 -2.35 14.45 -27.47
C PRO A 129 -2.00 12.99 -27.74
N GLU A 130 -2.25 12.51 -28.97
CA GLU A 130 -2.01 11.11 -29.32
C GLU A 130 -0.57 10.68 -29.05
N ALA A 131 0.41 11.52 -29.37
CA ALA A 131 1.84 11.26 -29.12
C ALA A 131 2.21 11.07 -27.64
N GLN A 132 1.31 11.42 -26.70
CA GLN A 132 1.51 11.27 -25.26
C GLN A 132 0.76 10.08 -24.67
N ARG A 133 0.04 9.30 -25.49
CA ARG A 133 -0.73 8.15 -25.01
C ARG A 133 0.17 6.93 -24.88
N VAL A 134 0.03 6.22 -23.77
CA VAL A 134 0.77 4.99 -23.46
C VAL A 134 -0.12 4.01 -22.72
N ARG A 135 0.04 2.73 -23.03
CA ARG A 135 -0.66 1.59 -22.40
C ARG A 135 0.37 0.50 -22.09
N ASN A 136 0.22 -0.22 -20.97
CA ASN A 136 1.21 -1.20 -20.49
C ASN A 136 2.64 -0.62 -20.42
N GLY A 137 2.74 0.64 -20.02
CA GLY A 137 3.99 1.36 -19.96
C GLY A 137 4.91 0.80 -18.87
N PHE A 138 6.17 1.19 -18.97
CA PHE A 138 7.20 0.84 -18.01
C PHE A 138 8.11 2.05 -17.75
N MET A 139 8.81 2.02 -16.62
CA MET A 139 9.76 3.06 -16.24
C MET A 139 11.04 2.42 -15.72
N LEU A 140 12.16 2.82 -16.31
CA LEU A 140 13.49 2.51 -15.80
C LEU A 140 13.83 3.52 -14.71
N ASN A 141 14.10 3.02 -13.49
CA ASN A 141 14.37 3.80 -12.29
C ASN A 141 13.29 4.88 -12.05
N PRO A 142 12.04 4.47 -11.70
CA PRO A 142 10.99 5.43 -11.45
C PRO A 142 11.42 6.50 -10.44
N PRO A 143 11.09 7.77 -10.69
CA PRO A 143 11.48 8.85 -9.79
C PRO A 143 10.77 8.67 -8.45
N ALA A 144 11.48 8.98 -7.37
CA ALA A 144 10.90 9.09 -6.03
C ALA A 144 10.09 10.39 -5.89
N ALA A 145 9.11 10.59 -6.77
CA ALA A 145 8.25 11.76 -6.82
C ALA A 145 6.87 11.37 -7.36
N MET A 146 5.87 12.22 -7.10
CA MET A 146 4.48 12.06 -7.56
C MET A 146 4.34 12.29 -9.07
N LYS A 147 4.98 11.42 -9.87
CA LYS A 147 4.92 11.40 -11.33
C LYS A 147 5.21 10.01 -11.89
N VAL A 148 4.46 9.60 -12.90
CA VAL A 148 4.53 8.29 -13.58
C VAL A 148 4.18 8.41 -15.07
N ALA A 149 4.51 7.38 -15.85
CA ALA A 149 4.10 7.25 -17.26
C ALA A 149 3.76 5.80 -17.65
N TYR A 150 3.18 5.05 -16.72
CA TYR A 150 2.75 3.67 -16.97
C TYR A 150 1.51 3.59 -17.87
N ASP A 151 0.60 4.55 -17.73
CA ASP A 151 -0.65 4.56 -18.45
C ASP A 151 -1.20 5.97 -18.61
N SER A 152 -1.62 6.34 -19.82
CA SER A 152 -2.15 7.68 -20.08
C SER A 152 -3.53 7.95 -19.48
N GLY A 153 -4.22 6.94 -18.96
CA GLY A 153 -5.43 7.12 -18.15
C GLY A 153 -5.15 7.64 -16.74
N VAL A 154 -3.88 7.65 -16.29
CA VAL A 154 -3.53 8.12 -14.94
C VAL A 154 -3.90 9.59 -14.83
N ARG A 155 -4.48 10.00 -13.70
CA ARG A 155 -4.93 11.38 -13.49
C ARG A 155 -3.76 12.32 -13.14
N ASN A 156 -3.75 12.84 -11.92
CA ASN A 156 -2.92 13.98 -11.50
C ASN A 156 -1.40 13.80 -11.68
N TRP A 157 -0.93 12.55 -11.76
CA TRP A 157 0.50 12.22 -11.68
C TRP A 157 1.10 11.73 -13.00
N PHE A 158 0.38 11.83 -14.12
CA PHE A 158 0.96 11.43 -15.39
C PHE A 158 1.90 12.50 -15.96
N ASP A 159 3.14 12.10 -16.24
CA ASP A 159 4.15 12.93 -16.91
C ASP A 159 4.62 12.26 -18.21
N PRO A 160 4.21 12.75 -19.40
CA PRO A 160 4.59 12.13 -20.66
C PRO A 160 6.09 12.13 -20.93
N ALA A 161 6.89 12.97 -20.26
CA ALA A 161 8.34 12.98 -20.42
C ALA A 161 9.01 11.71 -19.87
N LEU A 162 8.28 10.92 -19.07
CA LEU A 162 8.75 9.65 -18.52
C LEU A 162 8.41 8.44 -19.41
N ILE A 163 7.68 8.62 -20.51
CA ILE A 163 7.40 7.55 -21.47
C ILE A 163 8.73 7.00 -22.01
N ARG A 164 8.82 5.66 -22.05
CA ARG A 164 9.96 4.93 -22.60
C ARG A 164 9.53 4.01 -23.74
N GLN A 165 10.47 3.70 -24.62
CA GLN A 165 10.35 2.77 -25.73
C GLN A 165 11.35 1.63 -25.54
N LEU A 166 11.06 0.47 -26.12
CA LEU A 166 12.01 -0.65 -26.21
C LEU A 166 12.95 -0.46 -27.42
N PRO A 167 14.16 -1.03 -27.40
CA PRO A 167 14.77 -1.78 -26.30
C PRO A 167 15.26 -0.88 -25.16
N VAL A 168 15.47 -1.47 -23.97
CA VAL A 168 15.96 -0.77 -22.78
C VAL A 168 17.18 -1.49 -22.24
N ALA A 169 18.31 -0.79 -22.20
CA ALA A 169 19.51 -1.25 -21.51
C ALA A 169 19.34 -1.11 -19.99
N LEU A 170 19.65 -2.18 -19.27
CA LEU A 170 19.75 -2.24 -17.83
C LEU A 170 21.23 -2.31 -17.44
N ALA A 171 21.64 -1.43 -16.52
CA ALA A 171 22.93 -1.52 -15.85
C ALA A 171 22.72 -1.98 -14.39
N PRO A 172 23.72 -2.66 -13.78
CA PRO A 172 23.73 -2.88 -12.34
C PRO A 172 23.43 -1.59 -11.58
N GLY A 173 22.50 -1.62 -10.65
CA GLY A 173 21.94 -0.41 -10.04
C GLY A 173 20.50 -0.14 -10.45
N ASP A 174 20.07 -0.62 -11.62
CA ASP A 174 18.79 -0.27 -12.19
C ASP A 174 17.63 -1.16 -11.71
N SER A 175 16.44 -0.57 -11.67
CA SER A 175 15.16 -1.27 -11.52
C SER A 175 14.21 -0.88 -12.65
N LEU A 176 13.64 -1.87 -13.31
CA LEU A 176 12.64 -1.70 -14.36
C LEU A 176 11.27 -2.06 -13.79
N VAL A 177 10.39 -1.08 -13.69
CA VAL A 177 9.01 -1.28 -13.27
C VAL A 177 8.12 -1.31 -14.50
N SER A 178 7.45 -2.44 -14.72
CA SER A 178 6.59 -2.68 -15.88
C SER A 178 5.17 -2.97 -15.43
N THR A 179 4.19 -2.51 -16.20
CA THR A 179 2.78 -2.58 -15.81
C THR A 179 1.92 -3.26 -16.86
N ILE A 180 0.80 -3.82 -16.39
CA ILE A 180 -0.33 -4.17 -17.25
C ILE A 180 -1.45 -3.21 -16.90
N SER A 181 -2.02 -2.62 -17.92
CA SER A 181 -3.12 -1.69 -17.80
C SER A 181 -4.47 -2.41 -17.72
N MET A 182 -5.43 -1.77 -17.05
CA MET A 182 -6.83 -2.17 -17.05
C MET A 182 -7.41 -2.07 -18.46
N PRO A 183 -8.01 -3.14 -19.00
CA PRO A 183 -8.89 -3.05 -20.17
C PRO A 183 -10.12 -2.18 -19.88
N GLN A 184 -10.68 -1.55 -20.90
CA GLN A 184 -11.92 -0.81 -20.78
C GLN A 184 -13.09 -1.74 -20.40
N GLY A 185 -13.89 -1.34 -19.42
CA GLY A 185 -15.04 -2.12 -18.94
C GLY A 185 -14.71 -3.27 -17.98
N LEU A 186 -13.43 -3.49 -17.64
CA LEU A 186 -13.06 -4.42 -16.58
C LEU A 186 -13.27 -3.77 -15.21
N VAL A 187 -14.05 -4.42 -14.34
CA VAL A 187 -14.23 -4.01 -12.94
C VAL A 187 -13.45 -4.96 -12.06
N LEU A 188 -12.45 -4.46 -11.34
CA LEU A 188 -11.68 -5.25 -10.38
C LEU A 188 -12.08 -4.92 -8.94
N ARG A 189 -12.28 -5.95 -8.12
CA ARG A 189 -12.31 -5.77 -6.66
C ARG A 189 -10.88 -5.57 -6.16
N ALA A 190 -10.61 -4.40 -5.61
CA ALA A 190 -9.39 -4.12 -4.88
C ALA A 190 -9.42 -4.80 -3.51
N GLN A 191 -8.29 -4.71 -2.79
CA GLN A 191 -8.19 -5.25 -1.44
C GLN A 191 -9.27 -4.65 -0.53
N LEU A 192 -9.95 -5.52 0.22
CA LEU A 192 -11.06 -5.21 1.12
C LEU A 192 -12.35 -4.79 0.38
N ARG A 193 -12.60 -3.50 0.08
CA ARG A 193 -13.95 -3.04 -0.27
C ARG A 193 -14.11 -2.27 -1.59
N ASN A 194 -13.05 -1.77 -2.22
CA ASN A 194 -13.20 -0.92 -3.41
C ASN A 194 -13.39 -1.74 -4.68
N LYS A 195 -14.18 -1.20 -5.62
CA LYS A 195 -14.25 -1.66 -7.01
C LYS A 195 -13.62 -0.60 -7.89
N ILE A 196 -12.76 -1.01 -8.80
CA ILE A 196 -11.97 -0.11 -9.63
C ILE A 196 -12.23 -0.43 -11.09
N GLU A 197 -12.50 0.61 -11.87
CA GLU A 197 -12.70 0.53 -13.31
C GLU A 197 -12.02 1.72 -13.97
N ARG A 198 -11.22 1.46 -14.99
CA ARG A 198 -10.56 2.51 -15.78
C ARG A 198 -11.57 3.58 -16.20
N GLY A 199 -11.21 4.85 -16.00
CA GLY A 199 -11.99 5.98 -16.49
C GLY A 199 -13.28 6.24 -15.71
N VAL A 200 -13.51 5.53 -14.59
CA VAL A 200 -14.67 5.74 -13.71
C VAL A 200 -14.21 6.36 -12.38
N GLY A 201 -14.67 7.59 -12.13
CA GLY A 201 -14.35 8.32 -10.90
C GLY A 201 -12.85 8.45 -10.67
N ASP A 202 -12.41 8.10 -9.46
CA ASP A 202 -11.03 8.21 -8.98
C ASP A 202 -10.21 6.93 -9.18
N SER A 203 -10.68 6.03 -10.05
CA SER A 203 -10.08 4.71 -10.28
C SER A 203 -8.72 4.76 -10.97
N SER A 204 -7.82 3.88 -10.54
CA SER A 204 -6.57 3.60 -11.22
C SER A 204 -6.80 2.89 -12.57
N PRO A 205 -6.08 3.28 -13.64
CA PRO A 205 -6.07 2.58 -14.91
C PRO A 205 -5.10 1.40 -14.94
N ILE A 206 -4.38 1.12 -13.84
CA ILE A 206 -3.29 0.13 -13.80
C ILE A 206 -3.78 -1.13 -13.09
N ARG A 207 -3.66 -2.28 -13.75
CA ARG A 207 -4.12 -3.56 -13.20
C ARG A 207 -3.09 -4.19 -12.29
N THR A 208 -1.85 -4.30 -12.76
CA THR A 208 -0.74 -4.94 -12.03
C THR A 208 0.59 -4.31 -12.41
N ALA A 209 1.56 -4.41 -11.50
CA ALA A 209 2.95 -4.04 -11.75
C ALA A 209 3.90 -5.14 -11.27
N ALA A 210 5.06 -5.24 -11.92
CA ALA A 210 6.16 -6.10 -11.53
C ALA A 210 7.50 -5.35 -11.65
N VAL A 211 8.49 -5.77 -10.86
CA VAL A 211 9.81 -5.12 -10.80
C VAL A 211 10.89 -6.12 -11.21
N LEU A 212 11.67 -5.76 -12.22
CA LEU A 212 12.89 -6.47 -12.60
C LEU A 212 14.10 -5.67 -12.13
N THR A 213 14.98 -6.28 -11.34
CA THR A 213 16.18 -5.60 -10.82
C THR A 213 17.44 -6.06 -11.55
N CYS A 214 18.35 -5.15 -11.89
CA CYS A 214 19.67 -5.48 -12.41
C CYS A 214 20.73 -5.30 -11.31
N VAL A 215 21.46 -6.36 -11.00
CA VAL A 215 22.49 -6.40 -9.94
C VAL A 215 23.87 -6.68 -10.51
N ASP A 216 24.93 -6.26 -9.81
CA ASP A 216 26.32 -6.46 -10.22
C ASP A 216 26.78 -7.92 -10.07
N ARG A 217 26.24 -8.60 -9.06
CA ARG A 217 26.59 -9.97 -8.69
C ARG A 217 25.34 -10.76 -8.24
N PRO A 218 25.38 -12.11 -8.28
CA PRO A 218 24.33 -12.94 -7.70
C PRO A 218 24.04 -12.60 -6.24
N GLN A 219 22.78 -12.70 -5.85
CA GLN A 219 22.33 -12.47 -4.49
C GLN A 219 21.96 -13.81 -3.83
N PRO A 220 22.21 -14.00 -2.52
CA PRO A 220 21.79 -15.21 -1.83
C PRO A 220 20.26 -15.34 -1.85
N PRO A 221 19.71 -16.57 -1.80
CA PRO A 221 18.26 -16.82 -1.84
C PRO A 221 17.41 -16.10 -0.78
N ASP A 222 18.02 -15.65 0.30
CA ASP A 222 17.37 -14.92 1.39
C ASP A 222 17.54 -13.40 1.29
N ALA A 223 18.11 -12.87 0.20
CA ALA A 223 18.23 -11.44 -0.01
C ALA A 223 16.89 -10.78 -0.35
N PHE A 224 16.61 -9.64 0.26
CA PHE A 224 15.52 -8.76 -0.14
C PHE A 224 15.84 -8.01 -1.44
N ARG A 225 14.80 -7.71 -2.22
CA ARG A 225 14.94 -6.82 -3.37
C ARG A 225 15.26 -5.40 -2.86
N PRO A 226 16.22 -4.68 -3.46
CA PRO A 226 16.37 -3.26 -3.18
C PRO A 226 15.13 -2.44 -3.58
N ALA A 227 14.94 -1.29 -2.94
CA ALA A 227 13.84 -0.40 -3.29
C ALA A 227 13.90 0.06 -4.76
N PHE A 228 12.78 -0.02 -5.48
CA PHE A 228 12.74 0.21 -6.93
C PHE A 228 12.99 1.68 -7.36
N CYS A 229 12.86 2.63 -6.44
CA CYS A 229 13.22 4.04 -6.66
C CYS A 229 14.66 4.38 -6.23
N ASN A 230 15.40 3.44 -5.65
CA ASN A 230 16.70 3.71 -5.02
C ASN A 230 17.86 3.04 -5.78
N ARG A 231 18.65 3.85 -6.47
CA ARG A 231 19.83 3.40 -7.22
C ARG A 231 21.02 2.95 -6.35
N ARG A 232 21.02 3.22 -5.04
CA ARG A 232 22.09 2.74 -4.13
C ARG A 232 22.03 1.22 -3.91
N GLN A 233 20.90 0.59 -4.23
CA GLN A 233 20.69 -0.85 -4.15
C GLN A 233 21.13 -1.50 -2.82
N LYS A 234 20.73 -0.93 -1.68
CA LYS A 234 21.00 -1.57 -0.37
C LYS A 234 20.31 -2.93 -0.31
N ILE A 235 21.10 -3.98 -0.13
CA ILE A 235 20.63 -5.36 0.04
C ILE A 235 20.51 -5.66 1.53
N TYR A 236 19.36 -6.21 1.93
CA TYR A 236 19.15 -6.78 3.25
C TYR A 236 18.99 -8.30 3.13
N LEU A 237 19.17 -9.00 4.24
CA LEU A 237 19.12 -10.46 4.27
C LEU A 237 18.09 -10.92 5.29
N ALA A 238 17.19 -11.82 4.88
CA ALA A 238 16.14 -12.34 5.77
C ALA A 238 16.71 -13.11 6.96
N ARG A 239 17.89 -13.73 6.85
CA ARG A 239 18.58 -14.34 8.00
C ARG A 239 18.93 -13.37 9.12
N GLN A 240 19.02 -12.07 8.83
CA GLN A 240 19.38 -11.01 9.77
C GLN A 240 18.15 -10.29 10.37
N LEU A 241 16.94 -10.67 9.98
CA LEU A 241 15.74 -10.10 10.60
C LEU A 241 15.70 -10.46 12.09
N ARG A 242 15.55 -9.44 12.93
CA ARG A 242 15.40 -9.49 14.38
C ARG A 242 14.02 -10.01 14.81
N ARG A 243 13.70 -11.25 14.40
CA ARG A 243 12.39 -11.90 14.62
C ARG A 243 12.06 -12.06 16.11
N GLU A 244 13.06 -12.13 16.96
CA GLU A 244 12.94 -12.16 18.42
C GLU A 244 12.26 -10.91 19.00
N LEU A 245 12.23 -9.80 18.25
CA LEU A 245 11.48 -8.61 18.64
C LEU A 245 9.97 -8.74 18.37
N LEU A 246 9.53 -9.70 17.56
CA LEU A 246 8.12 -9.91 17.28
C LEU A 246 7.43 -10.55 18.50
N PRO A 247 6.35 -9.95 19.01
CA PRO A 247 5.54 -10.56 20.05
C PRO A 247 4.87 -11.85 19.58
N THR A 248 4.43 -12.64 20.56
CA THR A 248 3.70 -13.90 20.37
C THR A 248 2.42 -13.90 21.18
N VAL A 249 1.68 -12.78 21.16
CA VAL A 249 0.44 -12.68 21.95
C VAL A 249 -0.65 -13.56 21.36
N ALA A 250 -1.53 -14.10 22.22
CA ALA A 250 -2.59 -15.00 21.75
C ALA A 250 -3.51 -14.32 20.73
N ALA A 251 -3.66 -14.91 19.55
CA ALA A 251 -4.64 -14.50 18.56
C ALA A 251 -6.08 -14.65 19.10
N THR A 252 -7.01 -13.90 18.54
CA THR A 252 -8.44 -14.01 18.85
C THR A 252 -9.15 -14.86 17.80
N ALA A 253 -10.35 -15.35 18.13
CA ALA A 253 -11.11 -16.24 17.24
C ALA A 253 -11.47 -15.61 15.88
N SER A 254 -11.53 -14.28 15.80
CA SER A 254 -11.79 -13.56 14.55
C SER A 254 -10.54 -13.27 13.72
N ALA A 255 -9.36 -13.82 14.09
CA ALA A 255 -8.15 -13.66 13.31
C ALA A 255 -8.38 -14.03 11.83
N PRO A 256 -8.09 -13.13 10.89
CA PRO A 256 -8.24 -13.45 9.48
C PRO A 256 -7.16 -14.44 9.04
N SER A 257 -7.38 -15.07 7.89
CA SER A 257 -6.39 -15.97 7.30
C SER A 257 -5.10 -15.22 6.96
N ALA A 258 -3.97 -15.67 7.50
CA ALA A 258 -2.65 -15.14 7.12
C ALA A 258 -2.42 -15.23 5.61
N VAL A 259 -2.92 -16.29 4.95
CA VAL A 259 -2.81 -16.49 3.50
C VAL A 259 -3.45 -15.34 2.70
N GLN A 260 -4.55 -14.78 3.18
CA GLN A 260 -5.18 -13.62 2.54
C GLN A 260 -4.27 -12.39 2.58
N TYR A 261 -3.64 -12.13 3.73
CA TYR A 261 -2.74 -10.99 3.90
C TYR A 261 -1.39 -11.20 3.23
N ILE A 262 -0.92 -12.44 3.12
CA ILE A 262 0.21 -12.82 2.25
C ILE A 262 -0.14 -12.44 0.81
N ARG A 263 -1.35 -12.75 0.33
CA ARG A 263 -1.76 -12.38 -1.03
C ARG A 263 -1.85 -10.88 -1.26
N PHE A 264 -2.34 -10.13 -0.27
CA PHE A 264 -2.44 -8.66 -0.30
C PHE A 264 -1.07 -7.97 -0.40
N THR A 265 -0.04 -8.58 0.17
CA THR A 265 1.30 -7.98 0.30
C THR A 265 2.33 -8.58 -0.68
N ARG A 266 2.00 -9.67 -1.37
CA ARG A 266 2.94 -10.43 -2.23
C ARG A 266 3.49 -9.64 -3.41
N ARG A 267 2.67 -8.79 -4.03
CA ARG A 267 3.07 -8.03 -5.22
C ARG A 267 3.69 -6.69 -4.80
N PRO A 268 4.63 -6.14 -5.57
CA PRO A 268 5.27 -4.87 -5.22
C PRO A 268 4.25 -3.73 -5.17
N TRP A 269 4.29 -2.94 -4.12
CA TRP A 269 3.42 -1.77 -3.95
C TRP A 269 4.04 -0.57 -4.67
N VAL A 270 3.77 -0.48 -5.97
CA VAL A 270 4.26 0.56 -6.86
C VAL A 270 3.27 1.73 -6.87
N GLY A 271 3.46 2.69 -5.96
CA GLY A 271 2.65 3.91 -5.89
C GLY A 271 3.49 5.10 -5.41
N THR A 272 4.08 5.83 -6.36
CA THR A 272 4.87 7.05 -6.07
C THR A 272 4.01 8.32 -6.07
N GLY A 273 2.74 8.22 -6.45
CA GLY A 273 1.79 9.32 -6.41
C GLY A 273 1.01 9.37 -5.09
N PHE A 274 -0.17 9.95 -5.18
CA PHE A 274 -1.10 10.16 -4.07
C PHE A 274 -2.55 10.00 -4.54
N PHE A 275 -3.48 9.71 -3.64
CA PHE A 275 -4.90 9.39 -3.94
C PHE A 275 -5.17 8.06 -4.69
N GLY A 276 -4.15 7.30 -5.09
CA GLY A 276 -4.32 5.98 -5.69
C GLY A 276 -4.58 5.96 -7.20
N PHE A 277 -4.38 7.07 -7.90
CA PHE A 277 -4.66 7.19 -9.33
C PHE A 277 -3.72 6.36 -10.23
N GLU A 278 -2.58 5.94 -9.69
CA GLU A 278 -1.53 5.18 -10.37
C GLU A 278 -1.21 3.85 -9.68
N GLU A 279 -1.92 3.52 -8.60
CA GLU A 279 -1.66 2.32 -7.83
C GLU A 279 -2.19 1.08 -8.57
N PRO A 280 -1.39 0.02 -8.80
CA PRO A 280 -1.88 -1.18 -9.47
C PRO A 280 -2.91 -1.93 -8.61
N VAL A 281 -4.13 -2.11 -9.14
CA VAL A 281 -5.29 -2.60 -8.39
C VAL A 281 -5.10 -4.00 -7.78
N GLU A 282 -4.42 -4.90 -8.49
CA GLU A 282 -4.15 -6.26 -7.99
C GLU A 282 -2.92 -6.33 -7.05
N ASN A 283 -2.19 -5.23 -6.90
CA ASN A 283 -0.98 -5.18 -6.08
C ASN A 283 -1.26 -4.63 -4.68
N MET A 284 -2.05 -3.57 -4.57
CA MET A 284 -2.17 -2.78 -3.35
C MET A 284 -3.57 -2.17 -3.15
N PRO A 285 -3.95 -1.80 -1.92
CA PRO A 285 -5.17 -1.05 -1.65
C PRO A 285 -5.24 0.24 -2.46
N GLN A 286 -6.47 0.73 -2.70
CA GLN A 286 -6.74 1.85 -3.62
C GLN A 286 -7.28 3.10 -2.89
N TYR A 287 -7.29 3.05 -1.56
CA TYR A 287 -7.65 4.16 -0.69
C TYR A 287 -6.87 4.03 0.63
N GLY A 288 -6.49 5.16 1.23
CA GLY A 288 -5.57 5.16 2.38
C GLY A 288 -6.14 4.47 3.62
N LEU A 289 -7.47 4.50 3.83
CA LEU A 289 -8.12 3.71 4.88
C LEU A 289 -7.81 2.21 4.72
N GLU A 290 -8.04 1.65 3.53
CA GLU A 290 -7.74 0.25 3.25
C GLU A 290 -6.24 -0.04 3.32
N TYR A 291 -5.41 0.92 2.93
CA TYR A 291 -3.96 0.85 3.12
C TYR A 291 -3.59 0.66 4.60
N GLY A 292 -4.07 1.56 5.46
CA GLY A 292 -3.88 1.50 6.91
C GLY A 292 -4.43 0.23 7.56
N ARG A 293 -5.58 -0.27 7.06
CA ARG A 293 -6.15 -1.55 7.51
C ARG A 293 -5.29 -2.74 7.10
N VAL A 294 -4.86 -2.81 5.84
CA VAL A 294 -4.06 -3.95 5.34
C VAL A 294 -2.73 -4.02 6.07
N VAL A 295 -2.00 -2.91 6.19
CA VAL A 295 -0.69 -2.88 6.87
C VAL A 295 -0.84 -3.08 8.38
N GLY A 296 -1.84 -2.47 9.01
CA GLY A 296 -2.11 -2.60 10.44
C GLY A 296 -2.47 -4.03 10.83
N ILE A 297 -3.36 -4.68 10.09
CA ILE A 297 -3.74 -6.08 10.34
C ILE A 297 -2.58 -7.02 10.02
N SER A 298 -1.78 -6.73 8.98
CA SER A 298 -0.57 -7.52 8.68
C SER A 298 0.42 -7.47 9.84
N ALA A 299 0.73 -6.29 10.36
CA ALA A 299 1.62 -6.13 11.51
C ALA A 299 1.05 -6.77 12.78
N LEU A 300 -0.27 -6.64 13.01
CA LEU A 300 -0.92 -7.24 14.16
C LEU A 300 -0.93 -8.77 14.09
N LEU A 301 -1.17 -9.37 12.92
CA LEU A 301 -1.01 -10.81 12.68
C LEU A 301 0.43 -11.27 12.95
N LEU A 302 1.42 -10.45 12.58
CA LEU A 302 2.83 -10.76 12.84
C LEU A 302 3.19 -10.76 14.33
N CYS A 303 2.44 -10.01 15.15
CA CYS A 303 2.59 -9.98 16.62
C CYS A 303 1.86 -11.11 17.36
N THR A 304 1.16 -12.01 16.66
CA THR A 304 0.43 -13.11 17.31
C THR A 304 1.25 -14.40 17.44
N ASP A 305 0.71 -15.35 18.18
CA ASP A 305 1.16 -16.74 18.35
C ASP A 305 0.97 -17.64 17.10
N ILE A 306 0.58 -17.08 15.94
CA ILE A 306 0.67 -17.81 14.66
C ILE A 306 2.11 -18.29 14.46
N SER A 307 2.27 -19.56 14.09
CA SER A 307 3.60 -20.17 13.97
C SER A 307 4.49 -19.37 13.01
N PRO A 308 5.79 -19.21 13.30
CA PRO A 308 6.72 -18.46 12.45
C PRO A 308 6.64 -18.86 10.97
N GLN A 309 6.57 -20.16 10.67
CA GLN A 309 6.50 -20.68 9.30
C GLN A 309 5.25 -20.23 8.55
N GLN A 310 4.10 -20.10 9.23
CA GLN A 310 2.86 -19.64 8.62
C GLN A 310 2.86 -18.13 8.34
N LYS A 311 3.56 -17.35 9.16
CA LYS A 311 3.62 -15.89 9.03
C LYS A 311 4.88 -15.37 8.32
N GLU A 312 5.87 -16.23 8.05
CA GLU A 312 7.13 -15.84 7.40
C GLU A 312 6.93 -15.17 6.02
N PRO A 313 6.06 -15.66 5.11
CA PRO A 313 5.82 -14.94 3.85
C PRO A 313 5.22 -13.55 4.07
N LEU A 314 4.35 -13.40 5.07
CA LEU A 314 3.76 -12.11 5.41
C LEU A 314 4.83 -11.16 5.98
N LEU A 315 5.73 -11.68 6.81
CA LEU A 315 6.86 -10.94 7.36
C LEU A 315 7.76 -10.43 6.25
N VAL A 316 8.16 -11.32 5.34
CA VAL A 316 9.00 -10.98 4.18
C VAL A 316 8.33 -9.93 3.31
N ASN A 317 7.06 -10.12 2.97
CA ASN A 317 6.33 -9.18 2.10
C ASN A 317 6.15 -7.81 2.76
N LEU A 318 5.74 -7.73 4.02
CA LEU A 318 5.56 -6.46 4.73
C LEU A 318 6.90 -5.74 4.91
N THR A 319 7.97 -6.48 5.18
CA THR A 319 9.34 -5.93 5.23
C THR A 319 9.76 -5.37 3.88
N GLN A 320 9.49 -6.08 2.78
CA GLN A 320 9.79 -5.60 1.43
C GLN A 320 9.02 -4.31 1.09
N ILE A 321 7.74 -4.22 1.47
CA ILE A 321 6.96 -2.98 1.31
C ILE A 321 7.61 -1.84 2.10
N GLY A 322 8.06 -2.10 3.34
CA GLY A 322 8.80 -1.13 4.14
C GLY A 322 10.11 -0.66 3.50
N ILE A 323 10.87 -1.58 2.88
CA ILE A 323 12.08 -1.27 2.12
C ILE A 323 11.75 -0.35 0.94
N ASP A 324 10.70 -0.66 0.17
CA ASP A 324 10.29 0.14 -0.99
C ASP A 324 9.87 1.56 -0.59
N LEU A 325 8.94 1.69 0.37
CA LEU A 325 8.43 2.98 0.82
C LEU A 325 9.53 3.81 1.50
N GLY A 326 10.35 3.20 2.34
CA GLY A 326 11.51 3.86 2.96
C GLY A 326 12.56 4.27 1.92
N GLY A 327 12.75 3.47 0.88
CA GLY A 327 13.62 3.77 -0.25
C GLY A 327 13.14 4.96 -1.09
N MET A 328 11.83 5.17 -1.21
CA MET A 328 11.27 6.38 -1.82
C MET A 328 11.63 7.62 -1.01
N ILE A 329 11.39 7.60 0.31
CA ILE A 329 11.72 8.73 1.20
C ILE A 329 13.22 9.05 1.15
N ARG A 330 14.08 8.03 1.26
CA ARG A 330 15.54 8.15 1.09
C ARG A 330 15.98 8.79 -0.22
N SER A 331 15.18 8.61 -1.26
CA SER A 331 15.44 9.11 -2.61
C SER A 331 14.76 10.45 -2.89
N GLY A 332 14.15 11.08 -1.87
CA GLY A 332 13.59 12.44 -1.94
C GLY A 332 12.07 12.51 -2.09
N HIS A 333 11.34 11.41 -1.95
CA HIS A 333 9.88 11.45 -1.97
C HIS A 333 9.35 12.26 -0.76
N PRO A 334 8.38 13.17 -0.93
CA PRO A 334 7.90 14.05 0.14
C PRO A 334 7.06 13.33 1.21
N GLY A 335 6.77 12.05 1.03
CA GLY A 335 5.84 11.29 1.86
C GLY A 335 4.39 11.46 1.42
N TRP A 336 3.47 11.20 2.34
CA TRP A 336 2.04 11.11 2.08
C TRP A 336 1.28 11.90 3.16
N THR A 337 0.89 13.12 2.80
CA THR A 337 0.28 14.10 3.71
C THR A 337 -1.09 13.67 4.22
N GLY A 338 -1.51 14.27 5.35
CA GLY A 338 -2.88 14.18 5.83
C GLY A 338 -3.87 14.69 4.78
N TRP A 339 -4.89 13.87 4.51
CA TRP A 339 -6.01 14.21 3.61
C TRP A 339 -7.21 13.31 3.89
N GLY A 340 -7.76 13.45 5.10
CA GLY A 340 -8.81 12.59 5.61
C GLY A 340 -8.29 11.17 5.59
N GLY A 341 -8.89 10.31 4.77
CA GLY A 341 -8.52 8.90 4.69
C GLY A 341 -7.45 8.54 3.65
N HIS A 342 -6.82 9.48 2.92
CA HIS A 342 -5.84 9.10 1.88
C HIS A 342 -4.39 8.91 2.39
N GLY A 343 -3.90 9.72 3.32
CA GLY A 343 -2.49 9.70 3.78
C GLY A 343 -2.08 8.52 4.68
N SER A 344 -3.02 7.65 5.02
CA SER A 344 -2.83 6.59 6.02
C SER A 344 -2.05 5.38 5.48
N GLY A 345 -1.32 4.73 6.39
CA GLY A 345 -0.80 3.37 6.32
C GLY A 345 0.63 3.23 5.77
N ARG A 346 1.26 4.32 5.31
CA ARG A 346 2.60 4.22 4.69
C ARG A 346 3.76 4.24 5.67
N LYS A 347 3.59 4.85 6.85
CA LYS A 347 4.65 4.94 7.86
C LYS A 347 4.92 3.60 8.55
N LEU A 348 3.87 2.84 8.88
CA LEU A 348 3.98 1.58 9.63
C LEU A 348 4.93 0.57 8.97
N PRO A 349 4.81 0.22 7.68
CA PRO A 349 5.74 -0.73 7.06
C PRO A 349 7.19 -0.27 7.12
N ILE A 350 7.46 1.04 7.02
CA ILE A 350 8.82 1.60 7.05
C ILE A 350 9.44 1.41 8.42
N VAL A 351 8.74 1.87 9.48
CA VAL A 351 9.21 1.75 10.87
C VAL A 351 9.36 0.29 11.26
N PHE A 352 8.36 -0.54 10.92
CA PHE A 352 8.38 -1.98 11.18
C PHE A 352 9.58 -2.68 10.52
N ALA A 353 9.81 -2.43 9.23
CA ALA A 353 10.96 -2.97 8.51
C ALA A 353 12.27 -2.48 9.12
N GLY A 354 12.40 -1.19 9.44
CA GLY A 354 13.60 -0.63 10.06
C GLY A 354 13.95 -1.30 11.38
N ILE A 355 12.97 -1.51 12.25
CA ILE A 355 13.15 -2.22 13.53
C ILE A 355 13.66 -3.63 13.28
N LEU A 356 13.02 -4.41 12.40
CA LEU A 356 13.42 -5.80 12.21
C LEU A 356 14.73 -5.95 11.42
N LEU A 357 15.04 -5.03 10.53
CA LEU A 357 16.27 -5.04 9.72
C LEU A 357 17.49 -4.48 10.46
N GLY A 358 17.32 -3.86 11.63
CA GLY A 358 18.42 -3.14 12.28
C GLY A 358 18.80 -1.85 11.56
N ASP A 359 17.86 -1.25 10.83
CA ASP A 359 18.07 -0.03 10.08
C ASP A 359 17.50 1.18 10.83
N ASP A 360 18.37 1.87 11.57
CA ASP A 360 17.98 3.01 12.42
C ASP A 360 17.37 4.17 11.64
N GLU A 361 17.75 4.34 10.38
CA GLU A 361 17.24 5.41 9.52
C GLU A 361 15.76 5.17 9.20
N LEU A 362 15.40 3.94 8.82
CA LEU A 362 14.00 3.55 8.57
C LEU A 362 13.20 3.40 9.86
N ALA A 363 13.80 2.84 10.91
CA ALA A 363 13.13 2.65 12.20
C ALA A 363 12.68 4.00 12.77
N ASN A 364 13.47 5.05 12.57
CA ASN A 364 13.19 6.40 13.05
C ASN A 364 12.94 7.36 11.88
N ILE A 365 12.08 6.97 10.92
CA ILE A 365 11.98 7.65 9.62
C ILE A 365 11.73 9.17 9.71
N ASN A 366 10.87 9.64 10.61
CA ASN A 366 10.63 11.08 10.80
C ASN A 366 11.84 11.82 11.41
N ARG A 367 12.66 11.15 12.23
CA ARG A 367 13.89 11.74 12.75
C ARG A 367 14.94 11.88 11.65
N SER A 368 15.03 10.85 10.81
CA SER A 368 15.96 10.80 9.68
C SER A 368 15.55 11.74 8.54
N PHE A 369 14.25 11.89 8.32
CA PHE A 369 13.62 12.69 7.28
C PHE A 369 12.50 13.56 7.87
N PRO A 370 12.83 14.63 8.59
CA PRO A 370 11.85 15.46 9.29
C PRO A 370 10.89 16.20 8.36
N GLN A 371 11.19 16.25 7.07
CA GLN A 371 10.34 16.86 6.05
C GLN A 371 9.40 15.87 5.37
N ALA A 372 9.50 14.57 5.67
CA ALA A 372 8.61 13.56 5.11
C ALA A 372 7.25 13.63 5.81
N SER A 373 6.18 13.75 5.03
CA SER A 373 4.82 13.79 5.53
C SER A 373 4.25 12.39 5.75
N PHE A 374 3.51 12.22 6.84
CA PHE A 374 2.72 11.02 7.13
C PHE A 374 1.36 11.39 7.70
N GLY A 375 0.28 10.84 7.13
CA GLY A 375 -1.09 11.22 7.49
C GLY A 375 -1.42 10.97 8.96
N GLU A 376 -0.93 9.89 9.55
CA GLU A 376 -1.10 9.60 10.98
C GLU A 376 -0.53 10.71 11.87
N ASP A 377 0.64 11.25 11.51
CA ASP A 377 1.33 12.26 12.30
C ASP A 377 0.72 13.65 12.08
N GLU A 378 0.42 14.00 10.83
CA GLU A 378 -0.13 15.31 10.49
C GLU A 378 -1.55 15.51 11.06
N GLN A 379 -2.32 14.43 11.21
CA GLN A 379 -3.74 14.50 11.60
C GLN A 379 -3.99 14.21 13.09
N THR A 380 -2.94 14.03 13.90
CA THR A 380 -3.06 13.87 15.36
C THR A 380 -2.09 14.81 16.07
N ALA A 381 -2.54 15.48 17.13
CA ALA A 381 -1.69 16.40 17.89
C ALA A 381 -2.15 16.48 19.35
N TYR A 382 -1.26 16.89 20.25
CA TYR A 382 -1.69 17.34 21.57
C TYR A 382 -2.33 18.72 21.48
N GLY A 383 -3.46 18.90 22.15
CA GLY A 383 -4.27 20.10 22.04
C GLY A 383 -5.52 20.04 22.89
N GLU A 384 -6.04 21.21 23.26
CA GLU A 384 -7.31 21.34 23.97
C GLU A 384 -8.47 21.01 23.01
N CYS A 385 -9.13 19.87 23.25
CA CYS A 385 -10.31 19.46 22.50
C CYS A 385 -11.58 20.02 23.17
N TRP A 386 -12.59 20.37 22.37
CA TRP A 386 -13.92 20.79 22.85
C TRP A 386 -14.61 19.74 23.73
N THR A 387 -14.23 18.46 23.62
CA THR A 387 -14.71 17.36 24.50
C THR A 387 -14.02 17.31 25.86
N GLY A 388 -13.02 18.16 26.10
CA GLY A 388 -12.15 18.15 27.29
C GLY A 388 -10.93 17.24 27.18
N ALA A 389 -10.79 16.45 26.09
CA ALA A 389 -9.58 15.69 25.81
C ALA A 389 -8.37 16.62 25.55
N LYS A 390 -7.16 16.12 25.81
CA LYS A 390 -5.87 16.83 25.64
C LYS A 390 -5.09 16.37 24.40
N VAL A 391 -5.76 15.62 23.53
CA VAL A 391 -5.27 15.18 22.23
C VAL A 391 -6.40 15.36 21.23
N VAL A 392 -6.05 15.77 20.02
CA VAL A 392 -7.02 16.17 18.97
C VAL A 392 -6.80 15.41 17.68
N PHE A 393 -7.89 15.23 16.93
CA PHE A 393 -7.81 15.06 15.50
C PHE A 393 -7.58 16.43 14.86
N ALA A 394 -6.40 16.64 14.29
CA ALA A 394 -5.97 17.95 13.80
C ALA A 394 -6.62 18.36 12.46
N GLY A 395 -7.66 17.65 12.01
CA GLY A 395 -8.43 17.97 10.82
C GLY A 395 -8.17 17.05 9.64
N HIS A 396 -8.94 17.29 8.57
CA HIS A 396 -8.84 16.53 7.33
C HIS A 396 -7.47 16.69 6.68
N SER A 397 -6.89 17.88 6.65
CA SER A 397 -5.53 18.10 6.13
C SER A 397 -4.47 18.22 7.22
N GLY A 398 -4.86 18.34 8.49
CA GLY A 398 -3.92 18.27 9.60
C GLY A 398 -2.94 19.44 9.67
N ILE A 399 -1.77 19.17 10.23
CA ILE A 399 -0.64 20.09 10.41
C ILE A 399 0.45 19.67 9.44
N ASP A 400 1.05 20.63 8.73
CA ASP A 400 2.16 20.36 7.83
C ASP A 400 3.41 19.96 8.62
N ALA A 401 3.87 18.71 8.46
CA ALA A 401 5.05 18.20 9.16
C ALA A 401 6.31 19.03 8.90
N ALA A 402 6.44 19.61 7.69
CA ALA A 402 7.61 20.39 7.30
C ALA A 402 7.65 21.79 7.93
N THR A 403 6.47 22.40 8.15
CA THR A 403 6.37 23.82 8.55
C THR A 403 5.72 24.04 9.91
N GLY A 404 5.06 23.03 10.48
CA GLY A 404 4.26 23.13 11.71
C GLY A 404 2.97 23.95 11.53
N ARG A 405 2.61 24.33 10.30
CA ARG A 405 1.43 25.18 10.03
C ARG A 405 0.18 24.34 9.82
N GLY A 406 -0.98 24.82 10.25
CA GLY A 406 -2.24 24.16 9.94
C GLY A 406 -2.53 24.17 8.44
N ARG A 407 -2.82 23.00 7.85
CA ARG A 407 -3.15 22.88 6.42
C ARG A 407 -4.62 23.23 6.19
N LEU A 408 -4.94 24.50 5.97
CA LEU A 408 -6.33 24.89 5.70
C LEU A 408 -6.88 24.31 4.39
N ARG A 409 -6.04 24.26 3.35
CA ARG A 409 -6.49 24.19 1.94
C ARG A 409 -7.61 25.24 1.69
N LYS A 410 -8.21 25.30 0.50
CA LYS A 410 -9.32 26.27 0.24
C LYS A 410 -10.61 25.95 1.00
N SER A 411 -10.63 24.88 1.80
CA SER A 411 -11.84 24.25 2.33
C SER A 411 -11.96 24.28 3.85
N GLY A 412 -11.05 24.91 4.59
CA GLY A 412 -11.12 24.94 6.07
C GLY A 412 -10.84 23.58 6.72
N TRP A 413 -9.90 22.82 6.18
CA TRP A 413 -9.60 21.42 6.55
C TRP A 413 -8.47 21.27 7.58
N GLY A 414 -7.99 22.36 8.16
CA GLY A 414 -6.94 22.36 9.17
C GLY A 414 -7.44 21.99 10.58
N PRO A 415 -6.65 22.31 11.61
CA PRO A 415 -7.02 22.19 13.02
C PRO A 415 -8.42 22.73 13.33
N TYR A 416 -9.25 21.96 14.04
CA TYR A 416 -10.63 22.37 14.33
C TYR A 416 -11.17 21.98 15.71
N GLU A 417 -10.69 20.88 16.30
CA GLU A 417 -11.26 20.36 17.55
C GLU A 417 -11.07 21.27 18.77
N HIS A 418 -10.35 22.39 18.64
CA HIS A 418 -10.29 23.44 19.67
C HIS A 418 -11.56 24.31 19.77
N THR A 419 -12.43 24.23 18.76
CA THR A 419 -13.71 24.96 18.73
C THR A 419 -14.89 24.00 18.92
N PRO A 420 -15.97 24.44 19.59
CA PRO A 420 -17.19 23.64 19.72
C PRO A 420 -17.92 23.48 18.38
N PRO A 421 -18.78 22.45 18.21
CA PRO A 421 -19.50 22.21 16.96
C PRO A 421 -20.34 23.37 16.43
N SER A 422 -20.79 24.29 17.30
CA SER A 422 -21.53 25.50 16.92
C SER A 422 -20.73 26.50 16.10
N GLU A 423 -19.40 26.40 16.11
CA GLU A 423 -18.49 27.28 15.36
C GLU A 423 -17.94 26.61 14.09
N TRP A 424 -18.26 25.34 13.86
CA TRP A 424 -17.75 24.59 12.72
C TRP A 424 -18.38 25.04 11.42
N GLN A 425 -17.54 25.22 10.41
CA GLN A 425 -17.97 25.42 9.02
C GLN A 425 -17.95 24.08 8.28
N GLU A 426 -18.33 24.11 6.99
CA GLU A 426 -18.41 22.89 6.18
C GLU A 426 -17.08 22.11 6.11
N GLY A 427 -15.96 22.81 6.17
CA GLY A 427 -14.63 22.23 6.25
C GLY A 427 -14.42 21.36 7.48
N GLN A 428 -14.76 21.88 8.64
CA GLN A 428 -14.66 21.19 9.93
C GLN A 428 -15.67 20.04 10.02
N ASN A 429 -16.90 20.22 9.50
CA ASN A 429 -17.88 19.14 9.37
C ASN A 429 -17.37 17.99 8.49
N THR A 430 -16.63 18.32 7.42
CA THR A 430 -15.96 17.32 6.58
C THR A 430 -14.84 16.62 7.36
N SER A 431 -14.04 17.36 8.13
CA SER A 431 -13.01 16.79 9.00
C SER A 431 -13.59 15.77 9.98
N GLU A 432 -14.66 16.11 10.70
CA GLU A 432 -15.32 15.19 11.65
C GLU A 432 -15.90 13.95 10.95
N SER A 433 -16.49 14.14 9.77
CA SER A 433 -17.01 13.01 8.97
C SER A 433 -15.89 12.03 8.60
N TYR A 434 -14.72 12.54 8.19
CA TYR A 434 -13.55 11.72 7.84
C TYR A 434 -12.86 11.10 9.06
N ARG A 435 -12.84 11.82 10.18
CA ARG A 435 -12.40 11.33 11.49
C ARG A 435 -13.07 9.99 11.82
N ARG A 436 -14.39 9.92 11.56
CA ARG A 436 -15.24 8.77 11.90
C ARG A 436 -15.26 7.69 10.82
N CYS A 437 -15.47 8.06 9.56
CA CYS A 437 -15.64 7.06 8.49
C CYS A 437 -14.35 6.34 8.11
N CYS A 438 -13.21 7.02 8.27
CA CYS A 438 -12.08 6.78 7.39
C CYS A 438 -10.69 6.82 8.04
N THR A 439 -10.43 7.63 9.07
CA THR A 439 -9.11 7.68 9.71
C THR A 439 -9.04 6.84 10.98
N SER A 440 -9.68 7.32 12.05
CA SER A 440 -9.51 6.80 13.41
C SER A 440 -9.82 5.30 13.49
N VAL A 441 -10.93 4.90 12.88
CA VAL A 441 -11.40 3.51 12.77
C VAL A 441 -10.40 2.59 12.02
N GLY A 442 -9.54 3.15 11.17
CA GLY A 442 -8.51 2.44 10.40
C GLY A 442 -7.12 2.40 11.06
N TRP A 443 -6.89 3.19 12.12
CA TRP A 443 -5.57 3.30 12.77
C TRP A 443 -5.39 2.36 13.98
N VAL A 444 -6.48 1.82 14.52
CA VAL A 444 -6.46 0.99 15.75
C VAL A 444 -5.50 -0.20 15.66
N ALA A 445 -5.50 -0.91 14.53
CA ALA A 445 -4.59 -2.05 14.32
C ALA A 445 -3.11 -1.63 14.28
N GLN A 446 -2.82 -0.48 13.67
CA GLN A 446 -1.46 0.06 13.58
C GLN A 446 -0.92 0.42 14.95
N ALA A 447 -1.69 1.21 15.73
CA ALA A 447 -1.30 1.62 17.08
C ALA A 447 -1.09 0.42 18.00
N LEU A 448 -1.99 -0.58 17.96
CA LEU A 448 -1.86 -1.78 18.79
C LEU A 448 -0.63 -2.60 18.42
N ALA A 449 -0.35 -2.81 17.13
CA ALA A 449 0.83 -3.56 16.69
C ALA A 449 2.14 -2.86 17.12
N LEU A 450 2.22 -1.54 16.96
CA LEU A 450 3.37 -0.74 17.41
C LEU A 450 3.56 -0.80 18.93
N ARG A 451 2.47 -0.68 19.71
CA ARG A 451 2.53 -0.80 21.18
C ARG A 451 2.93 -2.21 21.63
N LEU A 452 2.48 -3.26 20.93
CA LEU A 452 2.91 -4.63 21.20
C LEU A 452 4.42 -4.82 20.94
N LEU A 453 4.95 -4.16 19.91
CA LEU A 453 6.39 -4.15 19.56
C LEU A 453 7.25 -3.26 20.48
N GLY A 454 6.64 -2.40 21.30
CA GLY A 454 7.38 -1.35 22.03
C GLY A 454 8.00 -0.30 21.10
N ALA A 455 7.37 -0.04 19.96
CA ALA A 455 7.91 0.77 18.87
C ALA A 455 7.58 2.27 18.96
N GLU A 456 6.99 2.75 20.05
CA GLU A 456 6.47 4.13 20.15
C GLU A 456 7.58 5.18 20.01
N LYS A 457 8.74 4.94 20.63
CA LYS A 457 9.91 5.81 20.47
C LYS A 457 10.42 5.87 19.03
N ALA A 458 10.36 4.76 18.31
CA ALA A 458 10.77 4.69 16.91
C ALA A 458 9.75 5.40 16.01
N TRP A 459 8.45 5.26 16.31
CA TRP A 459 7.38 6.01 15.66
C TRP A 459 7.52 7.52 15.86
N ASN A 460 7.98 7.96 17.03
CA ASN A 460 8.30 9.36 17.34
C ASN A 460 7.11 10.31 17.16
N HIS A 461 5.94 9.90 17.63
CA HIS A 461 4.73 10.74 17.66
C HIS A 461 3.71 10.22 18.69
N ASP A 462 3.92 10.54 19.96
CA ASP A 462 3.11 10.00 21.06
C ASP A 462 1.62 10.38 20.97
N ALA A 463 1.33 11.56 20.42
CA ALA A 463 -0.03 12.03 20.19
C ALA A 463 -0.86 11.07 19.32
N PHE A 464 -0.25 10.35 18.37
CA PHE A 464 -0.96 9.34 17.59
C PHE A 464 -1.51 8.21 18.47
N PHE A 465 -0.70 7.72 19.42
CA PHE A 465 -1.11 6.62 20.28
C PHE A 465 -2.17 7.06 21.28
N ASP A 466 -1.97 8.21 21.93
CA ASP A 466 -2.95 8.78 22.86
C ASP A 466 -4.26 9.10 22.13
N TYR A 467 -4.20 9.59 20.89
CA TYR A 467 -5.37 9.82 20.06
C TYR A 467 -6.14 8.52 19.76
N VAL A 468 -5.45 7.42 19.43
CA VAL A 468 -6.11 6.14 19.18
C VAL A 468 -6.70 5.57 20.48
N ASP A 469 -6.04 5.75 21.62
CA ASP A 469 -6.61 5.41 22.92
C ASP A 469 -7.87 6.24 23.22
N ARG A 470 -7.85 7.55 22.96
CA ARG A 470 -9.04 8.42 23.04
C ARG A 470 -10.16 7.86 22.17
N TRP A 471 -9.88 7.59 20.89
CA TRP A 471 -10.88 7.03 19.97
C TRP A 471 -11.50 5.74 20.50
N MET A 472 -10.74 4.88 21.17
CA MET A 472 -11.22 3.59 21.67
C MET A 472 -11.89 3.65 23.06
N TYR A 473 -11.63 4.68 23.87
CA TYR A 473 -12.08 4.76 25.27
C TYR A 473 -12.99 5.94 25.60
N GLU A 474 -13.00 7.01 24.81
CA GLU A 474 -13.86 8.17 25.02
C GLU A 474 -15.30 7.85 24.58
N ASP A 475 -16.24 7.97 25.50
CA ASP A 475 -17.68 7.84 25.24
C ASP A 475 -18.18 9.10 24.51
N ASP A 476 -18.61 8.92 23.26
CA ASP A 476 -19.07 10.01 22.41
C ASP A 476 -20.60 10.19 22.39
N ALA A 477 -21.35 9.53 23.28
CA ALA A 477 -22.81 9.56 23.27
C ALA A 477 -23.42 10.96 23.45
N ALA A 478 -22.80 11.81 24.26
CA ALA A 478 -23.21 13.22 24.39
C ALA A 478 -22.73 14.04 23.19
N PHE A 479 -21.51 13.78 22.71
CA PHE A 479 -20.86 14.55 21.66
C PHE A 479 -21.57 14.44 20.32
N VAL A 480 -22.01 13.24 19.92
CA VAL A 480 -22.75 13.08 18.64
C VAL A 480 -24.08 13.82 18.63
N LYS A 481 -24.75 13.93 19.79
CA LYS A 481 -25.99 14.71 19.93
C LYS A 481 -25.71 16.21 19.84
N GLU A 482 -24.65 16.67 20.47
CA GLU A 482 -24.23 18.07 20.39
C GLU A 482 -23.85 18.47 18.96
N ILE A 483 -23.09 17.63 18.25
CA ILE A 483 -22.78 17.84 16.83
C ILE A 483 -24.05 17.88 15.99
N GLN A 484 -24.98 16.94 16.19
CA GLN A 484 -26.25 16.93 15.44
C GLN A 484 -27.08 18.19 15.71
N ASN A 485 -27.18 18.63 16.95
CA ASN A 485 -27.93 19.83 17.33
C ASN A 485 -27.31 21.10 16.73
N ALA A 486 -25.99 21.20 16.69
CA ALA A 486 -25.29 22.38 16.21
C ALA A 486 -25.14 22.45 14.68
N THR A 487 -24.96 21.29 14.02
CA THR A 487 -24.56 21.23 12.60
C THR A 487 -25.59 20.53 11.69
N GLY A 488 -26.58 19.85 12.28
CA GLY A 488 -27.51 18.98 11.57
C GLY A 488 -26.91 17.66 11.08
N ARG A 489 -25.62 17.38 11.34
CA ARG A 489 -24.95 16.15 10.92
C ARG A 489 -25.16 15.03 11.95
N ASP A 490 -25.78 13.94 11.51
CA ASP A 490 -26.03 12.76 12.33
C ASP A 490 -24.85 11.76 12.27
N HIS A 491 -24.18 11.57 13.41
CA HIS A 491 -23.09 10.62 13.60
C HIS A 491 -23.44 9.48 14.58
N ASP A 492 -24.72 9.30 14.91
CA ASP A 492 -25.17 8.28 15.88
C ASP A 492 -25.25 6.86 15.29
N LYS A 493 -24.92 6.69 14.01
CA LYS A 493 -24.88 5.38 13.37
C LYS A 493 -23.74 4.54 13.94
N ASN A 494 -23.99 3.25 14.21
CA ASN A 494 -23.02 2.32 14.80
C ASN A 494 -21.64 2.34 14.12
N TRP A 495 -21.53 2.55 12.80
CA TRP A 495 -20.24 2.58 12.08
C TRP A 495 -19.45 3.90 12.24
N ALA A 496 -20.07 4.95 12.78
CA ALA A 496 -19.48 6.28 12.94
C ALA A 496 -19.12 6.62 14.41
N ARG A 497 -19.50 5.76 15.35
CA ARG A 497 -19.25 5.93 16.79
C ARG A 497 -17.79 5.64 17.16
N GLN A 498 -17.33 6.25 18.24
CA GLN A 498 -16.07 5.91 18.90
C GLN A 498 -16.14 4.50 19.55
N GLY A 499 -14.98 3.96 19.95
CA GLY A 499 -14.90 2.65 20.62
C GLY A 499 -14.81 1.45 19.67
N GLN A 500 -14.45 1.65 18.40
CA GLN A 500 -14.42 0.57 17.41
C GLN A 500 -13.34 0.71 16.33
N ALA A 501 -13.02 -0.42 15.72
CA ALA A 501 -12.34 -0.58 14.46
C ALA A 501 -13.25 -1.28 13.44
N TRP A 502 -12.89 -1.21 12.15
CA TRP A 502 -13.61 -1.88 11.07
C TRP A 502 -13.69 -3.40 11.22
N ASP A 503 -12.63 -3.99 11.76
CA ASP A 503 -12.40 -5.43 11.74
C ASP A 503 -12.64 -6.02 13.13
N ALA A 504 -13.50 -7.04 13.22
CA ALA A 504 -13.80 -7.73 14.47
C ALA A 504 -12.54 -8.28 15.15
N PHE A 505 -11.57 -8.75 14.35
CA PHE A 505 -10.25 -9.14 14.83
C PHE A 505 -9.56 -8.04 15.63
N VAL A 506 -9.53 -6.82 15.08
CA VAL A 506 -8.85 -5.67 15.68
C VAL A 506 -9.55 -5.26 16.98
N ASN A 507 -10.88 -5.21 16.99
CA ASN A 507 -11.66 -4.93 18.21
C ASN A 507 -11.37 -5.95 19.32
N GLN A 508 -11.37 -7.25 18.99
CA GLN A 508 -11.09 -8.30 19.96
C GLN A 508 -9.64 -8.28 20.45
N MET A 509 -8.68 -8.03 19.56
CA MET A 509 -7.26 -7.91 19.93
C MET A 509 -7.03 -6.71 20.85
N TRP A 510 -7.64 -5.57 20.54
CA TRP A 510 -7.60 -4.37 21.40
C TRP A 510 -8.13 -4.68 22.79
N ALA A 511 -9.36 -5.19 22.89
CA ALA A 511 -9.99 -5.52 24.16
C ALA A 511 -9.17 -6.56 24.97
N ARG A 512 -8.55 -7.53 24.30
CA ARG A 512 -7.80 -8.61 24.97
C ARG A 512 -6.43 -8.15 25.48
N HIS A 513 -5.76 -7.25 24.78
CA HIS A 513 -4.33 -6.99 24.97
C HIS A 513 -3.99 -5.56 25.39
N ARG A 514 -4.72 -4.53 24.93
CA ARG A 514 -4.31 -3.13 25.12
C ARG A 514 -4.13 -2.74 26.59
N ALA A 515 -5.06 -3.13 27.47
CA ALA A 515 -5.04 -2.79 28.88
C ALA A 515 -3.94 -3.52 29.70
N LYS A 516 -3.26 -4.50 29.09
CA LYS A 516 -2.17 -5.27 29.74
C LYS A 516 -0.78 -4.70 29.41
N LEU A 517 -0.71 -3.75 28.48
CA LEU A 517 0.55 -3.10 28.10
C LEU A 517 0.90 -2.04 29.14
N ALA A 518 2.20 -1.81 29.35
CA ALA A 518 2.69 -0.86 30.35
C ALA A 518 2.30 0.59 30.05
N ALA A 519 2.09 0.94 28.77
CA ALA A 519 1.70 2.28 28.37
C ALA A 519 0.28 2.62 28.87
N PRO A 520 0.08 3.81 29.49
CA PRO A 520 -1.20 4.22 30.04
C PRO A 520 -2.29 4.29 28.96
N ILE A 521 -3.56 4.07 29.33
CA ILE A 521 -4.72 4.11 28.42
C ILE A 521 -5.45 5.46 28.43
N ASP A 522 -5.02 6.37 29.31
CA ASP A 522 -5.64 7.65 29.60
C ASP A 522 -4.70 8.84 29.38
N GLY A 523 -3.59 8.64 28.67
CA GLY A 523 -2.64 9.70 28.29
C GLY A 523 -3.31 10.88 27.59
N TRP A 524 -4.37 10.62 26.83
CA TRP A 524 -5.21 11.62 26.18
C TRP A 524 -5.98 12.55 27.14
N LYS A 525 -6.06 12.25 28.44
CA LYS A 525 -6.65 13.13 29.47
C LYS A 525 -5.60 14.00 30.14
N GLN A 526 -4.33 13.67 30.00
CA GLN A 526 -3.23 14.34 30.70
C GLN A 526 -2.82 15.60 29.96
N LYS A 527 -2.36 16.61 30.70
CA LYS A 527 -1.85 17.85 30.08
C LYS A 527 -0.49 17.58 29.43
N HIS A 528 -0.36 17.95 28.16
CA HIS A 528 0.87 17.90 27.37
C HIS A 528 1.26 19.30 26.89
N ASP A 529 2.44 19.42 26.28
CA ASP A 529 2.79 20.63 25.53
C ASP A 529 1.98 20.68 24.23
N ASP A 530 1.11 21.68 24.12
CA ASP A 530 0.24 21.92 22.97
C ASP A 530 0.68 23.11 22.11
N SER A 531 1.88 23.66 22.36
CA SER A 531 2.37 24.87 21.73
C SER A 531 2.41 24.78 20.20
N ASP A 532 2.76 23.61 19.66
CA ASP A 532 2.76 23.37 18.22
C ASP A 532 1.35 23.37 17.63
N TYR A 533 0.37 22.78 18.32
CA TYR A 533 -1.02 22.81 17.88
C TYR A 533 -1.60 24.22 17.93
N ARG A 534 -1.35 24.98 19.01
CA ARG A 534 -1.81 26.38 19.10
C ARG A 534 -1.22 27.26 17.99
N ARG A 535 0.06 27.08 17.68
CA ARG A 535 0.70 27.75 16.54
C ARG A 535 0.09 27.32 15.20
N ALA A 536 -0.23 26.03 15.05
CA ALA A 536 -0.88 25.54 13.85
C ALA A 536 -2.28 26.15 13.67
N VAL A 537 -3.04 26.34 14.76
CA VAL A 537 -4.33 27.04 14.77
C VAL A 537 -4.18 28.51 14.37
N GLU A 538 -3.22 29.23 14.96
CA GLU A 538 -2.97 30.65 14.64
C GLU A 538 -2.60 30.85 13.16
N THR A 539 -1.78 29.96 12.61
CA THR A 539 -1.33 30.01 11.21
C THR A 539 -2.35 29.47 10.21
N ALA A 540 -3.45 28.91 10.73
CA ALA A 540 -4.61 28.44 9.98
C ALA A 540 -5.74 29.50 9.90
N ASN A 541 -5.48 30.76 10.25
CA ASN A 541 -6.45 31.84 10.09
C ASN A 541 -6.13 32.75 8.91
#